data_AF-A0A1Z8P8Q7-F1
#
_entry.id   AF-A0A1Z8P8Q7-F1
#
_cell.length_a   1.000
_cell.length_b   1.000
_cell.length_c   1.000
_cell.angle_alpha   90.00
_cell.angle_beta   90.00
_cell.angle_gamma   90.00
#
_symmetry.space_group_name_H-M   'P 1'
#
loop_
_entity.id
_entity.type
_entity.pdbx_description
1 polymer ?
#
loop_
_entity_poly.entity_id
_entity_poly.type
_entity_poly.pdbx_seq_one_letter_code
_entity_poly.pdbx_strand_id
1 'polypeptide(L)'
;MIYELRIYHCTPGRLPKVLDRFENIVFGFWNKYGIKQVGFWTTLIGESNMDVTYILEWESLAEREEKWNAFQADPEWIKRRAETEPNGPLVASYSNQILQPTAFSNLK
;
A
#
# COMPACT_ATOMS: atom_id res chain seq x y z
N MET A 1 -2.72 1.31 -18.68
CA MET A 1 -2.02 1.29 -17.39
C MET A 1 -2.03 2.67 -16.76
N ILE A 2 -2.27 2.71 -15.46
CA ILE A 2 -2.22 3.88 -14.56
C ILE A 2 -1.46 3.46 -13.29
N TYR A 3 -0.93 4.43 -12.57
CA TYR A 3 -0.17 4.18 -11.35
C TYR A 3 -0.87 4.81 -10.15
N GLU A 4 -0.88 4.14 -9.01
CA GLU A 4 -1.38 4.69 -7.75
C GLU A 4 -0.22 4.93 -6.80
N LEU A 5 0.12 6.20 -6.59
CA LEU A 5 1.01 6.61 -5.50
C LEU A 5 0.23 6.58 -4.20
N ARG A 6 0.78 5.94 -3.17
CA ARG A 6 0.21 5.90 -1.83
C ARG A 6 1.27 6.27 -0.82
N ILE A 7 0.88 7.12 0.13
CA ILE A 7 1.73 7.52 1.26
C ILE A 7 0.96 7.15 2.53
N TYR A 8 1.55 6.26 3.32
CA TYR A 8 1.04 5.90 4.64
C TYR A 8 1.78 6.71 5.68
N HIS A 9 1.03 7.50 6.45
CA HIS A 9 1.54 8.21 7.61
C HIS A 9 1.41 7.29 8.82
N CYS A 10 2.51 6.68 9.23
CA CYS A 10 2.48 5.68 10.30
C CYS A 10 2.23 6.35 11.65
N THR A 11 1.51 5.65 12.53
CA THR A 11 1.42 6.04 13.93
C THR A 11 2.84 6.12 14.53
N PRO A 12 3.18 7.13 15.37
CA PRO A 12 4.51 7.28 15.93
C PRO A 12 5.08 5.98 16.53
N GLY A 13 6.31 5.63 16.15
CA GLY A 13 6.99 4.40 16.58
C GLY A 13 6.45 3.09 15.97
N ARG A 14 5.48 3.14 15.05
CA ARG A 14 4.88 1.94 14.43
C ARG A 14 5.41 1.61 13.03
N LEU A 15 6.26 2.45 12.44
CA LEU A 15 6.84 2.22 11.10
C LEU A 15 7.42 0.80 10.92
N PRO A 16 8.26 0.26 11.83
CA PRO A 16 8.79 -1.09 11.66
C PRO A 16 7.70 -2.17 11.60
N LYS A 17 6.61 -2.00 12.35
CA LYS A 17 5.46 -2.93 12.33
C LYS A 17 4.65 -2.82 11.04
N VAL A 18 4.58 -1.62 10.44
CA VAL A 18 3.95 -1.45 9.12
C VAL A 18 4.75 -2.21 8.07
N LEU A 19 6.07 -2.07 8.07
CA LEU A 19 6.96 -2.78 7.14
C LEU A 19 6.88 -4.30 7.31
N ASP A 20 6.94 -4.78 8.56
CA ASP A 20 6.77 -6.20 8.89
C ASP A 20 5.43 -6.75 8.38
N ARG A 21 4.33 -6.00 8.57
CA ARG A 21 3.01 -6.38 8.04
C ARG A 21 3.01 -6.44 6.52
N PHE A 22 3.71 -5.55 5.83
CA PHE A 22 3.82 -5.63 4.37
C PHE A 22 4.54 -6.91 3.93
N GLU A 23 5.72 -7.13 4.48
CA GLU A 23 6.61 -8.25 4.13
C GLU A 23 5.99 -9.61 4.45
N ASN A 24 5.43 -9.77 5.64
CA ASN A 24 5.00 -11.07 6.17
C ASN A 24 3.51 -11.39 5.93
N ILE A 25 2.71 -10.40 5.55
CA ILE A 25 1.24 -10.57 5.43
C ILE A 25 0.73 -10.02 4.11
N VAL A 26 0.85 -8.70 3.88
CA VAL A 26 0.14 -8.02 2.79
C VAL A 26 0.60 -8.51 1.41
N PHE A 27 1.90 -8.72 1.19
CA PHE A 27 2.39 -9.17 -0.12
C PHE A 27 1.85 -10.56 -0.51
N GLY A 28 1.60 -11.45 0.45
CA GLY A 28 0.92 -12.72 0.18
C GLY A 28 -0.50 -12.51 -0.38
N PHE A 29 -1.27 -11.61 0.22
CA PHE A 29 -2.59 -11.26 -0.27
C PHE A 29 -2.54 -10.51 -1.61
N TRP A 30 -1.62 -9.56 -1.77
CA TRP A 30 -1.46 -8.85 -3.04
C TRP A 30 -1.13 -9.79 -4.18
N ASN A 31 -0.27 -10.80 -3.96
CA ASN A 31 -0.01 -11.86 -4.92
C ASN A 31 -1.29 -12.66 -5.24
N LYS A 32 -2.09 -13.03 -4.23
CA LYS A 32 -3.38 -13.72 -4.41
C LYS A 32 -4.38 -12.93 -5.26
N TYR A 33 -4.46 -11.61 -5.06
CA TYR A 33 -5.41 -10.73 -5.77
C TYR A 33 -4.81 -10.07 -7.03
N GLY A 34 -3.55 -10.34 -7.34
CA GLY A 34 -2.85 -9.75 -8.48
C GLY A 34 -2.64 -8.24 -8.37
N ILE A 35 -2.50 -7.71 -7.16
CA ILE A 35 -2.10 -6.32 -6.90
C ILE A 35 -0.57 -6.26 -7.02
N LYS A 36 -0.07 -5.39 -7.89
CA LYS A 36 1.36 -5.33 -8.23
C LYS A 36 1.97 -4.03 -7.75
N GLN A 37 3.06 -4.13 -7.01
CA GLN A 37 3.86 -2.98 -6.60
C GLN A 37 4.98 -2.70 -7.61
N VAL A 38 5.19 -1.43 -7.91
CA VAL A 38 6.29 -0.93 -8.74
C VAL A 38 7.50 -0.59 -7.88
N GLY A 39 7.27 -0.10 -6.66
CA GLY A 39 8.32 0.17 -5.70
C GLY A 39 7.78 0.63 -4.35
N PHE A 40 8.67 0.60 -3.37
CA PHE A 40 8.37 0.77 -1.95
C PHE A 40 9.55 1.46 -1.26
N TRP A 41 9.27 2.49 -0.47
CA TRP A 41 10.29 3.33 0.16
C TRP A 41 9.88 3.78 1.55
N THR A 42 10.88 3.98 2.41
CA THR A 42 10.77 4.82 3.61
C THR A 42 11.43 6.16 3.35
N THR A 43 10.92 7.23 3.94
CA THR A 43 11.50 8.57 3.77
C THR A 43 12.83 8.69 4.51
N LEU A 44 13.93 8.83 3.76
CA LEU A 44 15.25 9.10 4.33
C LEU A 44 15.42 10.59 4.71
N ILE A 45 14.97 11.50 3.85
CA ILE A 45 14.94 12.95 4.06
C ILE A 45 13.64 13.46 3.43
N GLY A 46 12.85 14.25 4.17
CA GLY A 46 11.59 14.78 3.67
C GLY A 46 10.62 15.22 4.77
N GLU A 47 9.33 15.25 4.45
CA GLU A 47 8.26 15.72 5.33
C GLU A 47 8.14 14.92 6.63
N SER A 48 8.23 13.59 6.53
CA SER A 48 8.09 12.69 7.68
C SER A 48 8.91 11.43 7.46
N ASN A 49 9.79 11.12 8.42
CA ASN A 49 10.51 9.84 8.48
C ASN A 49 9.64 8.67 8.99
N MET A 50 8.37 8.95 9.31
CA MET A 50 7.36 7.96 9.70
C MET A 50 6.47 7.55 8.53
N ASP A 51 6.83 7.96 7.31
CA ASP A 51 6.05 7.67 6.12
C ASP A 51 6.58 6.46 5.35
N VAL A 52 5.63 5.70 4.80
CA VAL A 52 5.88 4.66 3.81
C VAL A 52 5.26 5.10 2.50
N THR A 53 6.11 5.25 1.48
CA THR A 53 5.69 5.65 0.14
C THR A 53 5.80 4.46 -0.79
N TYR A 54 4.77 4.20 -1.59
CA TYR A 54 4.79 3.11 -2.56
C TYR A 54 3.90 3.39 -3.75
N ILE A 55 4.20 2.70 -4.86
CA ILE A 55 3.46 2.83 -6.12
C ILE A 55 2.92 1.46 -6.51
N LEU A 56 1.65 1.44 -6.91
CA LEU A 56 0.99 0.28 -7.49
C LEU A 56 0.71 0.53 -8.98
N GLU A 57 0.74 -0.53 -9.78
CA GLU A 57 0.30 -0.48 -11.18
C GLU A 57 -1.10 -1.07 -11.34
N TRP A 58 -1.90 -0.47 -12.22
CA TRP A 58 -3.24 -0.90 -12.55
C TRP A 58 -3.46 -0.81 -14.06
N GLU A 59 -4.24 -1.74 -14.61
CA GLU A 59 -4.67 -1.70 -16.01
C GLU A 59 -5.70 -0.58 -16.24
N SER A 60 -6.62 -0.42 -15.28
CA SER A 60 -7.68 0.59 -15.31
C SER A 60 -8.20 0.93 -13.90
N LEU A 61 -9.01 1.99 -13.78
CA LEU A 61 -9.69 2.32 -12.52
C LEU A 61 -10.68 1.23 -12.08
N ALA A 62 -11.32 0.54 -13.02
CA ALA A 62 -12.27 -0.53 -12.73
C ALA A 62 -11.56 -1.75 -12.13
N GLU A 63 -10.44 -2.16 -12.73
CA GLU A 63 -9.63 -3.29 -12.25
C GLU A 63 -8.98 -2.97 -10.88
N ARG A 64 -8.55 -1.72 -10.67
CA ARG A 64 -8.14 -1.22 -9.35
C ARG A 64 -9.24 -1.42 -8.30
N GLU A 65 -10.46 -0.97 -8.59
CA GLU A 65 -11.59 -1.05 -7.65
C GLU A 65 -11.93 -2.51 -7.33
N GLU A 66 -12.04 -3.36 -8.36
CA GLU A 66 -12.31 -4.79 -8.21
C GLU A 66 -11.29 -5.47 -7.28
N LYS A 67 -9.99 -5.30 -7.57
CA LYS A 67 -8.92 -5.95 -6.80
C LYS A 67 -8.80 -5.41 -5.38
N TRP A 68 -8.91 -4.10 -5.18
CA TRP A 68 -8.90 -3.52 -3.84
C TRP A 68 -10.09 -3.99 -3.00
N ASN A 69 -11.29 -4.00 -3.57
CA ASN A 69 -12.49 -4.43 -2.86
C ASN A 69 -12.40 -5.91 -2.50
N ALA A 70 -11.94 -6.76 -3.43
CA ALA A 70 -11.75 -8.19 -3.18
C ALA A 70 -10.71 -8.44 -2.08
N PHE A 71 -9.59 -7.72 -2.08
CA PHE A 71 -8.57 -7.81 -1.03
C PHE A 71 -9.12 -7.35 0.34
N GLN A 72 -9.75 -6.17 0.40
CA GLN A 72 -10.24 -5.62 1.66
C GLN A 72 -11.38 -6.46 2.27
N ALA A 73 -12.16 -7.15 1.44
CA ALA A 73 -13.24 -8.02 1.86
C ALA A 73 -12.77 -9.43 2.27
N ASP A 74 -11.49 -9.79 2.07
CA ASP A 74 -10.98 -11.10 2.44
C ASP A 74 -11.05 -11.32 3.96
N PRO A 75 -11.80 -12.33 4.45
CA PRO A 75 -11.93 -12.60 5.88
C PRO A 75 -10.60 -12.90 6.57
N GLU A 76 -9.66 -13.55 5.87
CA GLU A 76 -8.33 -13.83 6.42
C GLU A 76 -7.54 -12.53 6.55
N TRP A 77 -7.59 -11.63 5.56
CA TRP A 77 -6.97 -10.31 5.67
C TRP A 77 -7.52 -9.54 6.87
N ILE A 78 -8.84 -9.48 7.01
CA ILE A 78 -9.51 -8.78 8.12
C ILE A 78 -9.02 -9.33 9.47
N LYS A 79 -8.93 -10.66 9.60
CA LYS A 79 -8.42 -11.32 10.80
C LYS A 79 -6.95 -10.97 11.07
N ARG A 80 -6.07 -11.14 10.08
CA ARG A 80 -4.63 -10.86 10.21
C ARG A 80 -4.35 -9.39 10.51
N ARG A 81 -5.11 -8.48 9.90
CA ARG A 81 -5.04 -7.05 10.20
C ARG A 81 -5.35 -6.79 11.67
N ALA A 82 -6.44 -7.35 12.20
CA ALA A 82 -6.80 -7.19 13.61
C ALA A 82 -5.71 -7.72 14.55
N GLU A 83 -5.08 -8.86 14.23
CA GLU A 83 -3.95 -9.43 14.99
C GLU A 83 -2.71 -8.52 15.01
N THR A 84 -2.52 -7.69 13.98
CA THR A 84 -1.41 -6.72 13.90
C THR A 84 -1.70 -5.38 14.59
N GLU A 85 -2.97 -5.09 14.90
CA GLU A 85 -3.44 -3.81 15.45
C GLU A 85 -4.09 -3.92 16.86
N PRO A 86 -3.67 -4.82 17.78
CA PRO A 86 -4.33 -4.97 19.09
C PRO A 86 -4.13 -3.73 19.98
N ASN A 87 -3.10 -2.94 19.69
CA ASN A 87 -2.73 -1.73 20.42
C ASN A 87 -3.00 -0.47 19.57
N GLY A 88 -4.09 -0.47 18.81
CA GLY A 88 -4.47 0.60 17.90
C GLY A 88 -3.85 0.51 16.50
N PRO A 89 -4.22 1.45 15.61
CA PRO A 89 -3.85 1.41 14.20
C PRO A 89 -2.35 1.58 13.99
N LEU A 90 -1.77 0.82 13.06
CA LEU A 90 -0.38 1.00 12.65
C LEU A 90 -0.19 2.23 11.73
N VAL A 91 -1.23 2.53 10.94
CA VAL A 91 -1.27 3.66 10.00
C VAL A 91 -2.30 4.67 10.51
N ALA A 92 -1.87 5.89 10.79
CA ALA A 92 -2.73 6.94 11.33
C ALA A 92 -3.63 7.54 10.24
N SER A 93 -3.05 7.77 9.06
CA SER A 93 -3.75 8.24 7.87
C SER A 93 -3.00 7.83 6.61
N TYR A 94 -3.64 7.97 5.45
CA TYR A 94 -2.96 7.82 4.18
C TYR A 94 -3.48 8.83 3.16
N SER A 95 -2.65 9.13 2.18
CA SER A 95 -3.02 9.85 0.97
C SER A 95 -2.73 8.99 -0.26
N ASN A 96 -3.45 9.24 -1.35
CA ASN A 96 -3.17 8.59 -2.62
C ASN A 96 -3.40 9.52 -3.83
N GLN A 97 -2.74 9.19 -4.93
CA GLN A 97 -2.89 9.86 -6.21
C GLN A 97 -2.93 8.83 -7.33
N ILE A 98 -3.82 9.03 -8.31
CA ILE A 98 -3.83 8.26 -9.55
C ILE A 98 -3.05 9.05 -10.59
N LEU A 99 -2.00 8.43 -11.12
CA LEU A 99 -1.03 9.02 -12.02
C LEU A 99 -1.14 8.37 -13.39
N GLN A 100 -1.33 9.21 -14.41
CA GLN A 100 -1.22 8.81 -15.81
C GLN A 100 0.23 9.02 -16.27
N PRO A 101 0.94 7.99 -16.75
CA PRO A 101 2.29 8.17 -17.27
C PRO A 101 2.28 9.08 -18.51
N THR A 102 3.26 9.97 -18.61
CA THR A 102 3.50 10.76 -19.83
C THR A 102 4.12 9.89 -20.91
N ALA A 103 4.11 10.35 -22.16
CA ALA A 103 4.66 9.60 -23.29
C ALA A 103 6.16 9.26 -23.17
N PHE A 104 6.91 10.06 -22.41
CA PHE A 104 8.35 9.90 -22.17
C PHE A 104 8.68 9.24 -20.81
N SER A 105 7.67 8.78 -20.06
CA SER A 105 7.89 8.03 -18.83
C SER A 105 8.51 6.66 -19.15
N ASN A 106 9.54 6.28 -18.37
CA ASN A 106 10.12 4.93 -18.44
C ASN A 106 9.16 3.87 -17.89
N LEU A 107 8.30 4.26 -16.95
CA LEU A 107 7.17 3.45 -16.48
C LEU A 107 6.00 3.68 -17.44
N LYS A 108 5.47 2.63 -18.07
CA LYS A 108 4.36 2.70 -19.04
C LYS A 108 3.09 2.05 -18.53
#